data_AF-A0A8J6N0Y2-F1
#
_entry.id   AF-A0A8J6N0Y2-F1
#
_cell.length_a   1.000
_cell.length_b   1.000
_cell.length_c   1.000
_cell.angle_alpha   90.00
_cell.angle_beta   90.00
_cell.angle_gamma   90.00
#
_symmetry.space_group_name_H-M   'P 1'
#
loop_
_entity.id
_entity.type
_entity.pdbx_description
1 polymer ?
#
loop_
_entity_poly.entity_id
_entity_poly.type
_entity_poly.pdbx_seq_one_letter_code
_entity_poly.pdbx_strand_id
1 'polypeptide(L)'
;MPEIGEEENLTRFEMVNGPDRLCAVFSFSIPVSAWFFPLMTVSKSEEGFERTYQGSSLLFLHPINLTPGQKTRFQIQLELREL
;
A
#
# COMPACT_ATOMS: atom_id res chain seq x y z
N MET A 1 4.40 -9.02 8.01
CA MET A 1 3.35 -9.40 7.03
C MET A 1 4.04 -9.99 5.82
N PRO A 2 3.40 -10.90 5.06
CA PRO A 2 3.96 -11.37 3.79
C PRO A 2 4.27 -10.19 2.86
N GLU A 3 5.22 -10.33 1.93
CA GLU A 3 5.58 -9.24 0.98
C GLU A 3 4.49 -8.97 -0.07
N ILE A 4 3.60 -9.95 -0.28
CA ILE A 4 2.43 -9.87 -1.16
C ILE A 4 1.21 -10.28 -0.35
N GLY A 5 0.10 -9.56 -0.50
CA GLY A 5 -1.13 -9.92 0.18
C GLY A 5 -2.31 -9.02 -0.13
N GLU A 6 -3.43 -9.47 0.41
CA GLU A 6 -4.69 -8.75 0.50
C GLU A 6 -5.16 -8.81 1.95
N GLU A 7 -5.55 -7.66 2.49
CA GLU A 7 -6.11 -7.55 3.83
C GLU A 7 -7.40 -6.73 3.74
N GLU A 8 -8.48 -7.20 4.36
CA GLU A 8 -9.79 -6.57 4.26
C GLU A 8 -10.16 -5.80 5.53
N ASN A 9 -11.15 -4.91 5.41
CA ASN A 9 -11.78 -4.21 6.54
C ASN A 9 -10.78 -3.42 7.42
N LEU A 10 -9.79 -2.78 6.79
CA LEU A 10 -8.77 -2.00 7.46
C LEU A 10 -9.20 -0.55 7.63
N THR A 11 -9.01 0.01 8.83
CA THR A 11 -9.04 1.47 9.06
C THR A 11 -7.64 2.05 9.19
N ARG A 12 -6.62 1.20 9.23
CA ARG A 12 -5.22 1.57 9.35
C ARG A 12 -4.31 0.54 8.66
N PHE A 13 -3.29 1.02 7.96
CA PHE A 13 -2.28 0.20 7.31
C PHE A 13 -0.89 0.80 7.58
N GLU A 14 0.08 -0.02 7.97
CA GLU A 14 1.45 0.41 8.22
C GLU A 14 2.43 -0.29 7.28
N MET A 15 3.37 0.48 6.75
CA MET A 15 4.53 -0.03 6.02
C MET A 15 5.79 0.37 6.75
N VAL A 16 6.62 -0.61 7.10
CA VAL A 16 7.88 -0.40 7.80
C VAL A 16 9.04 -0.60 6.83
N ASN A 17 9.85 0.45 6.66
CA ASN A 17 11.14 0.38 6.00
C ASN A 17 12.23 0.36 7.08
N GLY A 18 12.64 -0.85 7.46
CA GLY A 18 13.63 -1.09 8.50
C GLY A 18 14.98 -0.41 8.23
N PRO A 19 15.61 -0.60 7.05
CA PRO A 19 16.88 0.04 6.71
C PRO A 19 16.89 1.56 6.91
N ASP A 20 15.83 2.24 6.49
CA ASP A 20 15.73 3.71 6.61
C ASP A 20 15.14 4.17 7.94
N ARG A 21 14.75 3.24 8.83
CA ARG A 21 14.06 3.51 10.10
C ARG A 21 12.82 4.38 9.94
N LEU A 22 12.05 4.13 8.88
CA LEU A 22 10.83 4.87 8.56
C LEU A 22 9.60 3.97 8.60
N CYS A 23 8.49 4.53 9.07
CA CYS A 23 7.18 3.91 8.99
C CYS A 23 6.18 4.85 8.30
N ALA A 24 5.59 4.39 7.21
CA ALA A 24 4.45 5.05 6.59
C ALA A 24 3.15 4.49 7.18
N VAL A 25 2.36 5.36 7.78
CA VAL A 25 1.07 5.03 8.40
C VAL A 25 -0.04 5.64 7.58
N PHE A 26 -0.91 4.78 7.05
CA PHE A 26 -2.14 5.18 6.37
C PHE A 26 -3.32 5.00 7.32
N SER A 27 -4.15 6.02 7.47
CA SER A 27 -5.40 5.97 8.23
C SER A 27 -6.56 6.34 7.33
N PHE A 28 -7.65 5.56 7.40
CA PHE A 28 -8.80 5.68 6.53
C PHE A 28 -10.03 6.05 7.34
N SER A 29 -10.82 7.03 6.88
CA SER A 29 -12.07 7.41 7.54
C SER A 29 -13.20 6.38 7.35
N ILE A 30 -12.98 5.38 6.49
CA ILE A 30 -13.88 4.27 6.18
C ILE A 30 -13.04 3.00 6.03
N PRO A 31 -13.59 1.80 6.31
CA PRO A 31 -12.86 0.56 6.09
C PRO A 31 -12.52 0.34 4.61
N VAL A 32 -11.29 -0.12 4.34
CA VAL A 32 -10.79 -0.44 3.01
C VAL A 32 -10.24 -1.86 2.96
N SER A 33 -10.18 -2.44 1.76
CA SER A 33 -9.27 -3.56 1.48
C SER A 33 -7.94 -3.00 0.99
N ALA A 34 -6.82 -3.55 1.45
CA ALA A 34 -5.48 -3.20 1.02
C ALA A 34 -4.87 -4.37 0.25
N TRP A 35 -4.48 -4.13 -1.00
CA TRP A 35 -3.67 -5.06 -1.79
C TRP A 35 -2.26 -4.52 -1.87
N PHE A 36 -1.27 -5.38 -1.66
CA PHE A 36 0.13 -4.98 -1.69
C PHE A 36 1.02 -6.06 -2.29
N PHE A 37 2.07 -5.62 -2.98
CA PHE A 37 3.08 -6.51 -3.57
C PHE A 37 4.39 -5.74 -3.84
N PRO A 38 5.54 -6.41 -3.92
CA PRO A 38 6.79 -5.77 -4.26
C PRO A 38 6.84 -5.52 -5.78
N LEU A 39 7.19 -4.30 -6.17
CA LEU A 39 7.52 -3.97 -7.54
C LEU A 39 8.92 -4.48 -7.83
N MET A 40 9.00 -5.48 -8.70
CA MET A 40 10.27 -6.11 -9.08
C MET A 40 10.55 -5.84 -10.56
N THR A 41 11.77 -5.40 -10.86
CA THR A 41 12.25 -5.23 -12.23
C THR A 41 13.17 -6.39 -12.60
N VAL A 42 13.06 -6.85 -13.84
CA VAL A 42 14.01 -7.82 -14.42
C VAL A 42 14.92 -7.07 -15.39
N SER A 43 16.23 -7.16 -15.16
CA SER A 43 17.26 -6.56 -16.01
C SER A 43 18.29 -7.61 -16.43
N LYS A 44 18.99 -7.35 -17.54
CA LYS A 44 20.11 -8.18 -17.99
C LYS A 44 21.43 -7.50 -17.59
N SER A 45 22.26 -8.21 -16.83
CA SER A 45 23.63 -7.85 -16.50
C SER A 45 24.63 -8.76 -17.22
N GLU A 46 25.94 -8.55 -16.99
CA GLU A 46 27.00 -9.42 -17.50
C GLU A 46 26.98 -10.82 -16.85
N GLU A 47 26.46 -10.93 -15.62
CA GLU A 47 26.35 -12.19 -14.87
C GLU A 47 25.04 -12.94 -15.14
N GLY A 48 24.10 -12.33 -15.87
CA GLY A 48 22.84 -12.96 -16.28
C GLY A 48 21.61 -12.09 -16.07
N PHE A 49 20.47 -12.71 -15.77
CA PHE A 49 19.25 -11.97 -15.41
C PHE A 49 19.24 -11.69 -13.92
N GLU A 50 18.94 -10.44 -13.57
CA GLU A 50 18.78 -10.00 -12.20
C GLU A 50 17.34 -9.54 -11.96
N ARG A 51 16.82 -9.88 -10.78
CA ARG A 51 15.52 -9.39 -10.31
C ARG A 51 15.76 -8.44 -9.14
N THR A 52 15.45 -7.17 -9.32
CA THR A 52 15.71 -6.12 -8.32
C THR A 52 14.41 -5.55 -7.78
N TYR A 53 14.37 -5.34 -6.46
CA TYR A 53 13.27 -4.64 -5.79
C TYR A 53 13.37 -3.14 -6.09
N GLN A 54 12.25 -2.53 -6.48
CA GLN A 54 12.16 -1.10 -6.82
C GLN A 54 11.18 -0.33 -5.92
N GLY A 55 10.60 -1.01 -4.92
CA GLY A 55 9.59 -0.43 -4.06
C GLY A 55 8.39 -1.36 -3.85
N SER A 56 7.43 -0.90 -3.08
CA SER A 56 6.19 -1.63 -2.81
C SER A 56 5.02 -0.91 -3.47
N SER A 57 4.15 -1.66 -4.11
CA SER A 57 2.89 -1.17 -4.65
C SER A 57 1.78 -1.37 -3.64
N LEU A 58 0.95 -0.35 -3.42
CA LEU A 58 -0.20 -0.37 -2.51
C LEU A 58 -1.45 0.07 -3.26
N LEU A 59 -2.55 -0.68 -3.10
CA LEU A 59 -3.86 -0.32 -3.61
C LEU A 59 -4.90 -0.44 -2.49
N PHE A 60 -5.55 0.67 -2.16
CA PHE A 60 -6.63 0.73 -1.18
C PHE A 60 -7.98 0.82 -1.89
N LEU A 61 -8.87 -0.14 -1.60
CA LEU A 61 -10.15 -0.33 -2.28
C LEU A 61 -11.30 -0.10 -1.31
N HIS A 62 -12.30 0.67 -1.73
CA HIS A 62 -13.58 0.77 -1.05
C HIS A 62 -14.72 0.82 -2.08
N PRO A 63 -15.69 -0.12 -2.04
CA PRO A 63 -16.83 -0.09 -2.94
C PRO A 63 -17.77 1.05 -2.58
N ILE A 64 -18.04 1.93 -3.55
CA ILE A 64 -18.93 3.09 -3.36
C ILE A 64 -20.25 2.82 -4.08
N ASN A 65 -21.35 2.80 -3.32
CA ASN A 65 -22.71 2.74 -3.86
C ASN A 65 -23.39 4.11 -3.68
N LEU A 66 -23.66 4.81 -4.77
CA LEU A 66 -24.31 6.12 -4.77
C LEU A 66 -25.59 6.10 -5.60
N THR A 67 -26.64 6.71 -5.06
CA THR A 67 -27.86 7.03 -5.80
C THR A 67 -27.73 8.39 -6.49
N PRO A 68 -28.58 8.72 -7.50
CA PRO A 68 -28.52 10.02 -8.15
C PRO A 68 -28.62 11.19 -7.16
N GLY A 69 -27.64 12.10 -7.19
CA GLY A 69 -27.55 13.24 -6.28
C GLY A 69 -26.90 12.95 -4.93
N GLN A 70 -26.68 11.68 -4.57
CA GLN A 70 -25.97 11.32 -3.35
C GLN A 70 -24.48 11.67 -3.46
N LYS A 71 -23.93 12.13 -2.35
CA LYS A 71 -22.50 12.41 -2.20
C LYS A 71 -21.95 11.51 -1.11
N THR A 72 -20.73 11.04 -1.29
CA THR A 72 -19.93 10.43 -0.22
C THR A 72 -18.66 11.25 -0.03
N ARG A 73 -18.09 11.17 1.16
CA ARG A 73 -16.80 11.75 1.51
C ARG A 73 -16.02 10.73 2.30
N PHE A 74 -14.77 10.55 1.91
CA PHE A 74 -13.81 9.77 2.66
C PHE A 74 -12.47 10.50 2.66
N GLN A 75 -11.67 10.21 3.67
CA GLN A 75 -10.36 10.79 3.88
C GLN A 75 -9.35 9.67 4.06
N ILE A 76 -8.19 9.86 3.45
CA ILE A 76 -7.00 9.07 3.66
C ILE A 76 -5.96 10.03 4.23
N GLN A 77 -5.33 9.65 5.33
CA GLN A 77 -4.22 10.38 5.91
C GLN A 77 -2.97 9.52 5.85
N LEU A 78 -1.88 10.10 5.35
CA LEU A 78 -0.54 9.53 5.40
C LEU A 78 0.27 10.29 6.44
N GLU A 79 0.90 9.55 7.34
CA GLU A 79 1.89 10.05 8.28
C GLU A 79 3.19 9.27 8.09
N LEU A 80 4.32 9.97 8.06
CA LEU A 80 5.65 9.36 8.11
C LEU A 80 6.19 9.51 9.52
N ARG A 81 6.57 8.39 10.13
CA ARG A 81 7.14 8.30 11.48
C ARG A 81 8.55 7.73 11.42
N GLU A 82 9.42 8.20 12.29
CA GLU A 82 10.69 7.55 12.56
C GLU A 82 10.48 6.36 13.53
N LEU A 83 11.30 5.32 13.37
CA LEU A 83 11.29 4.07 14.15
C LEU A 83 12.36 4.04 15.24
#